data_AF-A0A3S5DP42-F1
#
_entry.id   AF-A0A3S5DP42-F1
#
_cell.length_a   1.000
_cell.length_b   1.000
_cell.length_c   1.000
_cell.angle_alpha   90.00
_cell.angle_beta   90.00
_cell.angle_gamma   90.00
#
_symmetry.space_group_name_H-M   'P 1'
#
loop_
_entity.id
_entity.type
_entity.pdbx_description
1 polymer ?
#
loop_
_entity_poly.entity_id
_entity_poly.type
_entity_poly.pdbx_seq_one_letter_code
_entity_poly.pdbx_strand_id
1 'polypeptide(L)'
;MVSFWTLRFDSKYILSPKLWEYLYNYAKKHAAKGNGFGFGLVDPNNENSVARTLSARYHKDGSEILIDRGWDKELGEIDFSNPENQEQRPRRLTPHECARLMGFEQPGGKPFRIPVSDTQAYRQFGNSVVVPVFEAVAKLLQPYIMKAAASKATKK
;
A
#
# COMPACT_ATOMS: atom_id res chain seq x y z
N MET A 1 5.91 0.60 -20.76
CA MET A 1 4.85 0.25 -19.78
C MET A 1 5.23 0.92 -18.46
N VAL A 2 4.42 1.84 -17.95
CA VAL A 2 4.74 2.55 -16.69
C VAL A 2 4.21 1.69 -15.54
N SER A 3 5.11 0.96 -14.87
CA SER A 3 4.73 0.09 -13.75
C SER A 3 4.28 0.92 -12.54
N PHE A 4 3.14 0.55 -11.95
CA PHE A 4 2.65 1.15 -10.71
C PHE A 4 3.60 0.85 -9.53
N TRP A 5 4.04 -0.41 -9.45
CA TRP A 5 5.00 -0.89 -8.46
C TRP A 5 6.42 -0.53 -8.88
N THR A 6 7.23 -0.11 -7.91
CA THR A 6 8.63 0.25 -8.17
C THR A 6 9.45 -1.02 -8.37
N LEU A 7 10.07 -1.17 -9.56
CA LEU A 7 10.89 -2.33 -9.91
C LEU A 7 12.25 -2.36 -9.19
N ARG A 8 12.80 -1.18 -8.84
CA ARG A 8 14.04 -1.03 -8.08
C ARG A 8 13.76 -0.46 -6.70
N PHE A 9 13.97 -1.24 -5.66
CA PHE A 9 13.73 -0.85 -4.27
C PHE A 9 14.91 -1.24 -3.39
N ASP A 10 15.03 -0.59 -2.24
CA ASP A 10 16.02 -0.93 -1.22
C ASP A 10 15.62 -2.23 -0.51
N SER A 11 16.59 -3.11 -0.26
CA SER A 11 16.42 -4.36 0.48
C SER A 11 15.75 -4.20 1.85
N LYS A 12 15.84 -3.03 2.50
CA LYS A 12 15.18 -2.74 3.78
C LYS A 12 13.65 -2.86 3.74
N TYR A 13 13.05 -2.85 2.55
CA TYR A 13 11.61 -3.05 2.38
C TYR A 13 11.22 -4.53 2.34
N ILE A 14 12.15 -5.43 2.03
CA ILE A 14 11.93 -6.88 2.12
C ILE A 14 11.72 -7.25 3.59
N LEU A 15 10.74 -8.10 3.86
CA LEU A 15 10.51 -8.56 5.23
C LEU A 15 11.73 -9.33 5.74
N SER A 16 12.04 -9.14 7.03
CA SER A 16 13.04 -9.97 7.68
C SER A 16 12.52 -11.42 7.79
N PRO A 17 13.41 -12.43 7.84
CA PRO A 17 13.01 -13.83 7.96
C PRO A 17 12.03 -14.06 9.13
N LYS A 18 12.36 -13.53 10.31
CA LYS A 18 11.54 -13.66 11.52
C LYS A 18 10.17 -13.00 11.39
N LEU A 19 10.09 -11.83 10.77
CA LEU A 19 8.81 -11.13 10.59
C LEU A 19 7.92 -11.88 9.59
N TRP A 20 8.51 -12.39 8.50
CA TRP A 20 7.77 -13.18 7.53
C TRP A 20 7.23 -14.47 8.14
N GLU A 21 8.07 -15.22 8.85
CA GLU A 21 7.67 -16.42 9.59
C GLU A 21 6.52 -16.16 10.55
N TYR A 22 6.64 -15.09 11.34
CA TYR A 22 5.59 -14.68 12.27
C TYR A 22 4.26 -14.41 11.55
N LEU A 23 4.27 -13.57 10.50
CA LEU A 23 3.05 -13.22 9.76
C LEU A 23 2.43 -14.44 9.06
N TYR A 24 3.28 -15.33 8.53
CA TYR A 24 2.86 -16.56 7.86
C TYR A 24 2.14 -17.50 8.83
N ASN A 25 2.77 -17.80 9.97
CA ASN A 25 2.20 -18.65 11.01
C ASN A 25 0.96 -18.03 11.65
N TYR A 26 0.95 -16.70 11.83
CA TYR A 26 -0.21 -15.97 12.33
C TYR A 26 -1.42 -16.13 11.40
N ALA A 27 -1.24 -15.93 10.10
CA ALA A 27 -2.29 -16.13 9.11
C ALA A 27 -2.84 -17.57 9.13
N LYS A 28 -1.95 -18.58 9.15
CA LYS A 28 -2.34 -20.00 9.25
C LYS A 28 -3.17 -20.31 10.49
N LYS A 29 -2.70 -19.84 11.66
CA LYS A 29 -3.39 -20.03 12.95
C LYS A 29 -4.80 -19.44 12.93
N HIS A 30 -4.99 -18.30 12.28
CA HIS A 30 -6.29 -17.65 12.21
C HIS A 30 -7.20 -18.27 11.13
N ALA A 31 -6.65 -18.68 9.99
CA ALA A 31 -7.37 -19.42 8.96
C ALA A 31 -7.91 -20.76 9.49
N ALA A 32 -7.12 -21.50 10.27
CA ALA A 32 -7.54 -22.75 10.91
C ALA A 32 -8.73 -22.58 11.88
N LYS A 33 -8.95 -21.36 12.38
CA LYS A 33 -10.09 -21.00 13.24
C LYS A 33 -11.29 -20.46 12.44
N GLY A 34 -11.26 -20.54 11.12
CA GLY A 34 -12.30 -20.00 10.23
C GLY A 34 -12.31 -18.47 10.13
N ASN A 35 -11.22 -17.79 10.51
CA ASN A 35 -11.14 -16.32 10.46
C ASN A 35 -10.30 -15.84 9.27
N GLY A 36 -10.59 -14.62 8.78
CA GLY A 36 -9.83 -13.96 7.71
C GLY A 36 -8.65 -13.08 8.17
N PHE A 37 -8.19 -13.22 9.42
CA PHE A 37 -7.04 -12.44 9.93
C PHE A 37 -5.72 -12.97 9.38
N GLY A 38 -4.78 -12.06 9.11
CA GLY A 38 -3.48 -12.37 8.52
C GLY A 38 -2.96 -11.20 7.69
N PHE A 39 -2.03 -11.48 6.79
CA PHE A 39 -1.49 -10.48 5.87
C PHE A 39 -2.27 -10.42 4.54
N GLY A 40 -2.15 -9.31 3.83
CA GLY A 40 -2.60 -9.18 2.44
C GLY A 40 -1.40 -9.31 1.51
N LEU A 41 -1.44 -10.27 0.58
CA LEU A 41 -0.39 -10.47 -0.42
C LEU A 41 -0.91 -10.04 -1.79
N VAL A 42 -0.22 -9.08 -2.39
CA VAL A 42 -0.54 -8.50 -3.69
C VAL A 42 0.43 -9.08 -4.72
N ASP A 43 -0.11 -9.78 -5.71
CA ASP A 43 0.66 -10.16 -6.90
C ASP A 43 0.81 -8.94 -7.82
N PRO A 44 2.04 -8.42 -8.03
CA PRO A 44 2.26 -7.25 -8.88
C PRO A 44 2.06 -7.53 -10.38
N ASN A 45 2.00 -8.80 -10.81
CA ASN A 45 1.80 -9.20 -12.20
C ASN A 45 0.32 -9.39 -12.55
N ASN A 46 -0.55 -9.44 -11.54
CA ASN A 46 -1.98 -9.52 -11.73
C ASN A 46 -2.59 -8.11 -11.79
N GLU A 47 -3.03 -7.68 -12.97
CA GLU A 47 -3.63 -6.36 -13.19
C GLU A 47 -4.94 -6.14 -12.41
N ASN A 48 -5.63 -7.22 -12.03
CA ASN A 48 -6.86 -7.16 -11.23
C ASN A 48 -6.58 -7.23 -9.71
N SER A 49 -5.33 -7.22 -9.30
CA SER A 49 -4.93 -7.27 -7.90
C SER A 49 -5.35 -5.99 -7.18
N VAL A 50 -6.15 -6.12 -6.12
CA VAL A 50 -6.59 -5.01 -5.30
C VAL A 50 -6.00 -5.15 -3.90
N ALA A 51 -5.29 -4.12 -3.46
CA ALA A 51 -4.72 -4.07 -2.12
C ALA A 51 -5.81 -3.90 -1.05
N ARG A 52 -5.54 -4.39 0.18
CA ARG A 52 -6.34 -4.01 1.35
C ARG A 52 -6.13 -2.53 1.68
N THR A 53 -6.94 -2.00 2.58
CA THR A 53 -6.79 -0.62 3.05
C THR A 53 -5.42 -0.37 3.67
N LEU A 54 -4.72 0.66 3.21
CA LEU A 54 -3.52 1.18 3.86
C LEU A 54 -3.91 1.85 5.19
N SER A 55 -3.70 1.15 6.30
CA SER A 55 -4.14 1.63 7.62
C SER A 55 -3.12 2.56 8.28
N ALA A 56 -3.56 3.34 9.27
CA ALA A 56 -2.66 4.11 10.14
C ALA A 56 -1.62 3.23 10.87
N ARG A 57 -1.88 1.92 11.02
CA ARG A 57 -0.98 0.94 11.67
C ARG A 57 0.04 0.31 10.72
N TYR A 58 -0.04 0.59 9.41
CA TYR A 58 0.85 0.02 8.40
C TYR A 58 2.34 0.18 8.74
N HIS A 59 2.71 1.27 9.42
CA HIS A 59 4.07 1.54 9.88
C HIS A 59 4.66 0.48 10.81
N LYS A 60 3.86 -0.40 11.42
CA LYS A 60 4.32 -1.44 12.35
C LYS A 60 4.99 -2.60 11.62
N ASP A 61 4.21 -3.33 10.83
CA ASP A 61 4.65 -4.54 10.13
C ASP A 61 4.31 -4.54 8.63
N GLY A 62 3.47 -3.61 8.17
CA GLY A 62 2.99 -3.54 6.80
C GLY A 62 2.11 -4.71 6.39
N SER A 63 1.60 -5.49 7.35
CA SER A 63 0.92 -6.76 7.09
C SER A 63 -0.32 -6.63 6.21
N GLU A 64 -0.99 -5.48 6.20
CA GLU A 64 -2.19 -5.28 5.38
C GLU A 64 -1.90 -5.36 3.88
N ILE A 65 -0.71 -4.93 3.44
CA ILE A 65 -0.32 -4.88 2.04
C ILE A 65 1.17 -5.25 1.91
N LEU A 66 1.42 -6.47 1.45
CA LEU A 66 2.73 -6.97 1.08
C LEU A 66 2.76 -7.24 -0.42
N ILE A 67 3.86 -6.88 -1.07
CA ILE A 67 4.09 -7.17 -2.49
C ILE A 67 4.80 -8.51 -2.58
N ASP A 68 4.18 -9.43 -3.30
CA ASP A 68 4.80 -10.71 -3.62
C ASP A 68 6.03 -10.52 -4.50
N ARG A 69 7.03 -11.36 -4.27
CA ARG A 69 8.29 -11.38 -5.01
C ARG A 69 8.53 -12.72 -5.70
N GLY A 70 7.53 -13.60 -5.72
CA GLY A 70 7.63 -14.97 -6.24
C GLY A 70 7.75 -16.00 -5.13
N TRP A 71 7.13 -15.75 -3.97
CA TRP A 71 7.12 -16.71 -2.87
C TRP A 71 6.35 -17.96 -3.26
N ASP A 72 7.01 -19.12 -3.21
CA ASP A 72 6.37 -20.41 -3.41
C ASP A 72 5.67 -20.84 -2.12
N LYS A 73 4.33 -20.88 -2.16
CA LYS A 73 3.52 -21.26 -1.00
C LYS A 73 3.62 -22.74 -0.69
N GLU A 74 3.69 -23.61 -1.68
CA GLU A 74 3.76 -25.05 -1.47
C GLU A 74 5.09 -25.42 -0.84
N LEU A 75 6.19 -24.87 -1.38
CA LEU A 75 7.51 -25.03 -0.79
C LEU A 75 7.60 -24.42 0.61
N GLY A 76 6.96 -23.27 0.85
CA GLY A 76 6.88 -22.65 2.17
C GLY A 76 6.14 -23.48 3.22
N GLU A 77 5.21 -24.34 2.81
CA GLU A 77 4.53 -25.31 3.68
C GLU A 77 5.40 -26.54 3.99
N ILE A 78 6.22 -26.97 3.04
CA ILE A 78 7.09 -28.14 3.16
C ILE A 78 8.36 -27.80 3.95
N ASP A 79 9.07 -26.75 3.54
CA ASP A 79 10.28 -26.24 4.16
C ASP A 79 10.28 -24.72 4.15
N PHE A 80 9.73 -24.14 5.23
CA PHE A 80 9.69 -22.70 5.38
C PHE A 80 11.09 -22.05 5.35
N SER A 81 12.13 -22.76 5.77
CA SER A 81 13.50 -22.23 5.86
C SER A 81 14.31 -22.44 4.58
N ASN A 82 13.69 -22.94 3.51
CA ASN A 82 14.35 -23.17 2.23
C ASN A 82 15.09 -21.90 1.74
N PRO A 83 16.41 -21.95 1.50
CA PRO A 83 17.21 -20.76 1.17
C PRO A 83 16.72 -20.02 -0.09
N GLU A 84 16.38 -20.74 -1.15
CA GLU A 84 15.95 -20.14 -2.42
C GLU A 84 14.59 -19.43 -2.28
N ASN A 85 13.63 -20.07 -1.61
CA ASN A 85 12.33 -19.46 -1.35
C ASN A 85 12.44 -18.26 -0.38
N GLN A 86 13.34 -18.33 0.60
CA GLN A 86 13.64 -17.23 1.51
C GLN A 86 14.19 -15.99 0.78
N GLU A 87 14.83 -16.11 -0.37
CA GLU A 87 15.21 -14.95 -1.18
C GLU A 87 13.99 -14.24 -1.81
N GLN A 88 12.87 -14.96 -1.95
CA GLN A 88 11.60 -14.48 -2.50
C GLN A 88 10.61 -13.99 -1.44
N ARG A 89 11.06 -13.76 -0.19
CA ARG A 89 10.21 -13.17 0.85
C ARG A 89 9.49 -11.91 0.36
N PRO A 90 8.20 -11.73 0.71
CA PRO A 90 7.47 -10.52 0.36
C PRO A 90 8.12 -9.27 0.92
N ARG A 91 7.74 -8.12 0.35
CA ARG A 91 8.19 -6.81 0.81
C ARG A 91 7.01 -5.91 1.19
N ARG A 92 7.30 -4.90 2.01
CA ARG A 92 6.38 -3.77 2.24
C ARG A 92 6.37 -2.83 1.04
N LEU A 93 5.35 -1.99 1.00
CA LEU A 93 5.30 -0.82 0.13
C LEU A 93 6.40 0.17 0.52
N THR A 94 6.97 0.83 -0.48
CA THR A 94 7.79 2.03 -0.27
C THR A 94 6.90 3.25 0.01
N PRO A 95 7.40 4.32 0.65
CA PRO A 95 6.64 5.55 0.84
C PRO A 95 6.10 6.15 -0.47
N HIS A 96 6.83 6.03 -1.59
CA HIS A 96 6.36 6.49 -2.90
C HIS A 96 5.24 5.62 -3.46
N GLU A 97 5.28 4.31 -3.25
CA GLU A 97 4.15 3.43 -3.62
C GLU A 97 2.90 3.74 -2.77
N CYS A 98 3.07 4.05 -1.49
CA CYS A 98 1.96 4.57 -0.67
C CYS A 98 1.41 5.88 -1.22
N ALA A 99 2.27 6.82 -1.62
CA ALA A 99 1.85 8.09 -2.23
C ALA A 99 1.05 7.86 -3.51
N ARG A 100 1.49 6.93 -4.38
CA ARG A 100 0.76 6.53 -5.60
C ARG A 100 -0.56 5.88 -5.29
N LEU A 101 -0.58 4.94 -4.34
CA LEU A 101 -1.80 4.25 -3.92
C LEU A 101 -2.86 5.20 -3.39
N MET A 102 -2.45 6.23 -2.66
CA MET A 102 -3.35 7.27 -2.14
C MET A 102 -3.63 8.39 -3.15
N GLY A 103 -2.97 8.38 -4.32
CA GLY A 103 -3.17 9.33 -5.42
C GLY A 103 -2.46 10.67 -5.28
N PHE A 104 -1.48 10.79 -4.38
CA PHE A 104 -0.60 11.97 -4.27
C PHE A 104 0.49 12.00 -5.36
N GLU A 105 0.77 10.85 -5.96
CA GLU A 105 1.76 10.68 -7.02
C GLU A 105 1.16 9.86 -8.17
N GLN A 106 1.50 10.18 -9.41
CA GLN A 106 1.07 9.43 -10.59
C GLN A 106 2.21 8.54 -11.10
N PRO A 107 1.93 7.33 -11.64
CA PRO A 107 2.94 6.53 -12.32
C PRO A 107 3.60 7.33 -13.45
N GLY A 108 4.94 7.42 -13.44
CA GLY A 108 5.71 8.19 -14.42
C GLY A 108 5.61 9.72 -14.28
N GLY A 109 4.87 10.20 -13.29
CA GLY A 109 4.77 11.63 -12.96
C GLY A 109 5.94 12.11 -12.10
N LYS A 110 5.88 13.40 -11.72
CA LYS A 110 6.83 13.98 -10.77
C LYS A 110 6.62 13.35 -9.38
N PRO A 111 7.68 12.84 -8.72
CA PRO A 111 7.56 12.27 -7.40
C PRO A 111 7.04 13.26 -6.36
N PHE A 112 6.20 12.79 -5.45
CA PHE A 112 5.77 13.59 -4.31
C PHE A 112 6.94 13.78 -3.34
N ARG A 113 7.13 14.99 -2.81
CA ARG A 113 8.21 15.26 -1.87
C ARG A 113 7.86 14.66 -0.51
N ILE A 114 8.66 13.70 -0.03
CA ILE A 114 8.51 13.06 1.28
C ILE A 114 9.69 13.47 2.17
N PRO A 115 9.60 14.55 2.96
CA PRO A 115 10.70 15.07 3.77
C PRO A 115 10.80 14.42 5.16
N VAL A 116 10.11 13.31 5.38
CA VAL A 116 9.98 12.63 6.68
C VAL A 116 10.49 11.19 6.59
N SER A 117 10.73 10.57 7.74
CA SER A 117 11.09 9.14 7.79
C SER A 117 10.00 8.23 7.23
N ASP A 118 10.37 7.03 6.77
CA ASP A 118 9.43 6.01 6.26
C ASP A 118 8.28 5.75 7.25
N THR A 119 8.58 5.61 8.54
CA THR A 119 7.59 5.40 9.61
C THR A 119 6.55 6.52 9.66
N GLN A 120 6.99 7.78 9.55
CA GLN A 120 6.10 8.94 9.55
C GLN A 120 5.31 9.02 8.23
N ALA A 121 5.94 8.74 7.10
CA ALA A 121 5.28 8.70 5.79
C ALA A 121 4.14 7.68 5.78
N TYR A 122 4.37 6.46 6.28
CA TYR A 122 3.30 5.44 6.40
C TYR A 122 2.15 5.90 7.29
N ARG A 123 2.43 6.59 8.40
CA ARG A 123 1.38 7.16 9.26
C ARG A 123 0.60 8.27 8.56
N GLN A 124 1.28 9.13 7.79
CA GLN A 124 0.63 10.20 7.05
C GLN A 124 -0.28 9.65 5.96
N PHE A 125 0.23 8.74 5.12
CA PHE A 125 -0.57 8.13 4.04
C PHE A 125 -1.70 7.25 4.58
N GLY A 126 -1.46 6.46 5.63
CA GLY A 126 -2.48 5.62 6.25
C GLY A 126 -3.58 6.39 7.03
N ASN A 127 -3.38 7.69 7.29
CA ASN A 127 -4.39 8.60 7.82
C ASN A 127 -4.92 9.57 6.75
N SER A 128 -4.46 9.46 5.51
CA SER A 128 -4.89 10.33 4.42
C SER A 128 -6.16 9.81 3.77
N VAL A 129 -6.80 10.68 3.00
CA VAL A 129 -7.88 10.32 2.08
C VAL A 129 -7.31 9.95 0.71
N VAL A 130 -8.09 9.22 -0.09
CA VAL A 130 -7.75 8.92 -1.49
C VAL A 130 -7.98 10.18 -2.33
N VAL A 131 -6.90 10.77 -2.85
CA VAL A 131 -6.91 12.08 -3.50
C VAL A 131 -7.88 12.16 -4.71
N PRO A 132 -7.89 11.19 -5.64
CA PRO A 132 -8.82 11.21 -6.79
C PRO A 132 -10.30 11.22 -6.39
N VAL A 133 -10.66 10.64 -5.24
CA VAL A 133 -12.05 10.66 -4.75
C VAL A 133 -12.47 12.09 -4.44
N PHE A 134 -11.63 12.85 -3.73
CA PHE A 134 -11.92 14.24 -3.39
C PHE A 134 -11.79 15.17 -4.59
N GLU A 135 -10.91 14.86 -5.55
CA GLU A 135 -10.88 15.56 -6.83
C GLU A 135 -12.21 15.43 -7.58
N ALA A 136 -12.79 14.23 -7.63
CA ALA A 136 -14.09 14.00 -8.25
C ALA A 136 -15.22 14.76 -7.52
N VAL A 137 -15.24 14.71 -6.18
CA VAL A 137 -16.21 15.48 -5.38
C VAL A 137 -16.06 16.99 -5.63
N ALA A 138 -14.84 17.51 -5.68
CA ALA A 138 -14.58 18.92 -5.96
C ALA A 138 -15.07 19.33 -7.36
N LYS A 139 -14.86 18.49 -8.39
CA LYS A 139 -15.38 18.73 -9.74
C LYS A 139 -16.91 18.82 -9.76
N LEU A 140 -17.60 17.96 -9.00
CA LEU A 140 -19.06 18.02 -8.88
C LEU A 140 -19.55 19.28 -8.15
N LEU A 141 -18.80 19.75 -7.15
CA LEU A 141 -19.13 20.95 -6.38
C LEU A 141 -18.76 22.26 -7.08
N GLN A 142 -17.86 22.23 -8.07
CA GLN A 142 -17.33 23.40 -8.76
C GLN A 142 -18.41 24.41 -9.20
N PRO A 143 -19.47 24.06 -9.96
CA PRO A 143 -20.47 25.05 -10.39
C PRO A 143 -21.21 25.71 -9.22
N TYR A 144 -21.46 24.98 -8.14
CA TYR A 144 -22.14 25.50 -6.95
C TYR A 144 -21.25 26.47 -6.16
N ILE A 145 -19.95 26.14 -6.02
CA ILE A 145 -18.96 27.00 -5.39
C ILE A 145 -18.85 28.32 -6.16
N MET A 146 -18.78 28.26 -7.49
CA MET A 146 -18.70 29.46 -8.35
C MET A 146 -19.95 30.35 -8.21
N LYS A 147 -21.15 29.75 -8.21
CA LYS A 147 -22.41 30.49 -7.98
C LYS A 147 -22.44 31.17 -6.60
N ALA A 148 -21.99 30.47 -5.56
CA ALA A 148 -21.93 31.00 -4.20
C ALA A 148 -20.94 32.16 -4.07
N ALA A 149 -19.78 32.08 -4.75
CA ALA A 149 -18.78 33.15 -4.76
C ALA A 149 -19.30 34.43 -5.47
N ALA A 150 -19.94 34.29 -6.63
CA ALA A 150 -20.52 35.42 -7.37
C ALA A 150 -21.64 36.13 -6.58
N SER A 151 -22.45 35.37 -5.84
CA SER A 151 -23.53 35.89 -4.99
C SER A 151 -23.03 36.68 -3.78
N LYS A 152 -21.80 36.42 -3.31
CA LYS A 152 -21.17 37.21 -2.24
C LYS A 152 -20.58 38.52 -2.76
N ALA A 153 -20.05 38.52 -3.99
CA ALA A 153 -19.48 39.72 -4.60
C ALA A 153 -20.53 40.80 -4.91
N THR A 154 -21.77 40.40 -5.19
CA THR A 154 -22.91 41.30 -5.46
C THR A 154 -23.59 41.85 -4.20
N LYS A 155 -23.24 41.33 -3.01
CA LYS A 155 -23.75 41.82 -1.71
C LYS A 155 -22.80 42.79 -1.01
N LYS A 156 -21.67 43.11 -1.61
CA LYS A 156 -20.75 44.18 -1.20
C LYS A 156 -20.96 45.40 -2.07
#